data_AF-A0A7C5ER64-F1
#
_entry.id   AF-A0A7C5ER64-F1
#
_cell.length_a   1.000
_cell.length_b   1.000
_cell.length_c   1.000
_cell.angle_alpha   90.00
_cell.angle_beta   90.00
_cell.angle_gamma   90.00
#
_symmetry.space_group_name_H-M   'P 1'
#
loop_
_entity.id
_entity.type
_entity.pdbx_description
1 polymer ?
#
loop_
_entity_poly.entity_id
_entity_poly.type
_entity_poly.pdbx_seq_one_letter_code
_entity_poly.pdbx_strand_id
1 'polypeptide(L)'
;MAEDSSKPPHLPVGASDAMANQAPKEGFLFFDGILEGPRGDAEKLHEAVERLNAVGMVEAQLDISGGRFTLLLDDQPRPIGREEEAREEAFLAALQELLDALPDRGVVESTLRCTAIDGGRVREVLFAVDGRKLNPLARTRDANAEDLRRIPRPLPDSADLRGLPLAKAFAVVALLLVAAGFSAWRSGWVDRLLAPAETELSRDAGDFEGLLSIDVDRVWGNYEVTLTRGPSYPADAEAVRTLEEARNDLAARAAVRAVADGGRIYVQLVDGDGEVLAEEPVGLAALLTDPEGKVETRLPGRMGVRSARLSLTSGLKDR
;
A
#
# COMPACT_ATOMS: atom_id res chain seq x y z
N MET A 1 -28.00 24.97 -49.28
CA MET A 1 -26.78 25.44 -48.60
C MET A 1 -26.44 24.39 -47.56
N ALA A 2 -25.46 23.55 -47.86
CA ALA A 2 -24.98 22.52 -46.95
C ALA A 2 -23.48 22.81 -46.74
N GLU A 3 -23.11 23.12 -45.51
CA GLU A 3 -21.71 23.33 -45.11
C GLU A 3 -21.07 21.98 -44.79
N ASP A 4 -19.92 21.77 -45.43
CA ASP A 4 -19.08 20.59 -45.37
C ASP A 4 -18.22 20.63 -44.09
N SER A 5 -18.49 19.72 -43.16
CA SER A 5 -17.88 19.65 -41.81
C SER A 5 -16.98 18.42 -41.66
N SER A 6 -16.07 18.17 -42.61
CA SER A 6 -15.11 17.06 -42.50
C SER A 6 -13.66 17.45 -42.74
N LYS A 7 -13.12 18.39 -41.96
CA LYS A 7 -11.66 18.58 -41.88
C LYS A 7 -11.16 18.43 -40.45
N PRO A 8 -10.44 17.34 -40.11
CA PRO A 8 -9.85 17.19 -38.79
C PRO A 8 -8.75 18.25 -38.57
N PRO A 9 -8.57 18.73 -37.33
CA PRO A 9 -7.55 19.72 -37.02
C PRO A 9 -6.15 19.14 -37.24
N HIS A 10 -5.34 19.84 -38.03
CA HIS A 10 -3.92 19.56 -38.18
C HIS A 10 -3.24 19.83 -36.83
N LEU A 11 -2.75 18.77 -36.17
CA LEU A 11 -1.80 18.93 -35.07
C LEU A 11 -0.52 19.57 -35.63
N PRO A 12 0.09 20.55 -34.93
CA PRO A 12 1.32 21.17 -35.38
C PRO A 12 2.46 20.15 -35.40
N VAL A 13 2.84 19.74 -36.61
CA VAL A 13 4.08 19.01 -36.91
C VAL A 13 5.22 20.02 -36.76
N GLY A 14 5.80 20.13 -35.56
CA GLY A 14 6.88 21.10 -35.34
C GLY A 14 7.61 21.07 -34.00
N ALA A 15 7.09 20.40 -32.96
CA ALA A 15 7.75 20.37 -31.65
C ALA A 15 8.68 19.16 -31.43
N SER A 16 8.60 18.12 -32.29
CA SER A 16 9.36 16.88 -32.14
C SER A 16 10.82 17.00 -32.59
N ASP A 17 11.08 17.75 -33.66
CA ASP A 17 12.39 17.66 -34.34
C ASP A 17 13.40 18.70 -33.84
N ALA A 18 12.95 19.78 -33.20
CA ALA A 18 13.84 20.83 -32.71
C ALA A 18 14.54 20.49 -31.37
N MET A 19 14.07 19.48 -30.64
CA MET A 19 14.67 19.04 -29.36
C MET A 19 15.54 17.77 -29.47
N ALA A 20 15.59 17.13 -30.64
CA ALA A 20 16.31 15.87 -30.84
C ALA A 20 17.84 16.02 -31.06
N ASN A 21 18.37 17.24 -31.15
CA ASN A 21 19.73 17.49 -31.63
C ASN A 21 20.73 18.05 -30.61
N GLN A 22 20.40 18.09 -29.32
CA GLN A 22 21.41 18.37 -28.30
C GLN A 22 21.78 17.07 -27.59
N ALA A 23 22.91 16.47 -28.02
CA ALA A 23 23.55 15.43 -27.24
C ALA A 23 23.76 15.96 -25.81
N PRO A 24 23.44 15.16 -24.78
CA PRO A 24 23.63 15.57 -23.40
C PRO A 24 25.10 15.94 -23.17
N LYS A 25 25.32 17.00 -22.38
CA LYS A 25 26.68 17.46 -22.03
C LYS A 25 27.43 16.48 -21.12
N GLU A 26 26.69 15.57 -20.48
CA GLU A 26 27.18 14.55 -19.58
C GLU A 26 26.77 13.18 -20.14
N GLY A 27 27.70 12.23 -20.15
CA GLY A 27 27.41 10.86 -20.55
C GLY A 27 26.64 10.12 -19.46
N PHE A 28 25.82 9.15 -19.86
CA PHE A 28 25.04 8.30 -18.94
C PHE A 28 25.26 6.84 -19.24
N LEU A 29 25.20 5.98 -18.23
CA LEU A 29 25.13 4.54 -18.41
C LEU A 29 23.95 3.95 -17.65
N PHE A 30 23.45 2.80 -18.11
CA PHE A 30 22.43 2.01 -17.42
C PHE A 30 22.62 0.53 -17.72
N PHE A 31 22.09 -0.29 -16.83
CA PHE A 31 22.09 -1.74 -16.96
C PHE A 31 20.69 -2.27 -17.29
N ASP A 32 20.63 -3.45 -17.88
CA ASP A 32 19.38 -4.14 -18.20
C ASP A 32 19.70 -5.64 -18.35
N GLY A 33 18.67 -6.47 -18.33
CA GLY A 33 18.76 -7.92 -18.38
C GLY A 33 18.97 -8.57 -17.01
N ILE A 34 19.18 -9.88 -17.04
CA ILE A 34 19.32 -10.73 -15.86
C ILE A 34 20.46 -11.72 -16.02
N LEU A 35 21.00 -12.18 -14.90
CA LEU A 35 21.92 -13.32 -14.82
C LEU A 35 21.28 -14.40 -13.97
N GLU A 36 21.10 -15.59 -14.53
CA GLU A 36 20.44 -16.70 -13.87
C GLU A 36 21.27 -17.96 -13.89
N GLY A 37 21.19 -18.76 -12.84
CA GLY A 37 21.92 -20.02 -12.76
C GLY A 37 21.47 -20.93 -11.64
N PRO A 38 22.14 -22.08 -11.45
CA PRO A 38 21.83 -23.01 -10.37
C PRO A 38 22.08 -22.38 -9.00
N ARG A 39 21.25 -22.70 -8.01
CA ARG A 39 21.45 -22.33 -6.61
C ARG A 39 22.75 -22.98 -6.13
N GLY A 40 23.78 -22.16 -5.98
CA GLY A 40 25.02 -22.53 -5.30
C GLY A 40 24.88 -22.41 -3.79
N ASP A 41 25.99 -22.06 -3.16
CA ASP A 41 26.02 -21.69 -1.74
C ASP A 41 25.41 -20.30 -1.57
N ALA A 42 24.27 -20.23 -0.87
CA ALA A 42 23.51 -18.99 -0.74
C ALA A 42 24.30 -17.89 -0.01
N GLU A 43 25.09 -18.25 1.01
CA GLU A 43 25.89 -17.28 1.77
C GLU A 43 26.96 -16.67 0.88
N LYS A 44 27.66 -17.48 0.08
CA LYS A 44 28.68 -17.00 -0.86
C LYS A 44 28.09 -16.14 -1.98
N LEU A 45 26.88 -16.47 -2.44
CA LEU A 45 26.18 -15.66 -3.44
C LEU A 45 25.79 -14.29 -2.88
N HIS A 46 25.26 -14.24 -1.65
CA HIS A 46 25.00 -12.97 -0.99
C HIS A 46 26.28 -12.15 -0.79
N GLU A 47 27.37 -12.77 -0.32
CA GLU A 47 28.66 -12.08 -0.13
C GLU A 47 29.24 -11.55 -1.45
N ALA A 48 29.13 -12.31 -2.54
CA ALA A 48 29.56 -11.86 -3.86
C ALA A 48 28.73 -10.67 -4.38
N VAL A 49 27.42 -10.68 -4.13
CA VAL A 49 26.53 -9.56 -4.49
C VAL A 49 26.79 -8.33 -3.63
N GLU A 50 27.12 -8.49 -2.34
CA GLU A 50 27.55 -7.39 -1.49
C GLU A 50 28.85 -6.75 -2.01
N ARG A 51 29.83 -7.57 -2.44
CA ARG A 51 31.05 -7.07 -3.10
C ARG A 51 30.76 -6.35 -4.41
N LEU A 52 29.86 -6.89 -5.22
CA LEU A 52 29.41 -6.25 -6.48
C LEU A 52 28.79 -4.87 -6.21
N ASN A 53 27.92 -4.79 -5.20
CA ASN A 53 27.30 -3.53 -4.77
C ASN A 53 28.32 -2.54 -4.20
N ALA A 54 29.36 -3.01 -3.53
CA ALA A 54 30.43 -2.17 -2.99
C ALA A 54 31.29 -1.48 -4.07
N VAL A 55 31.31 -1.99 -5.31
CA VAL A 55 31.92 -1.29 -6.46
C VAL A 55 31.20 0.04 -6.74
N GLY A 56 29.90 0.11 -6.43
CA GLY A 56 29.09 1.32 -6.56
C GLY A 56 28.76 1.70 -8.00
N MET A 57 28.91 0.77 -8.95
CA MET A 57 28.58 0.96 -10.38
C MET A 57 27.10 0.74 -10.70
N VAL A 58 26.42 -0.14 -9.95
CA VAL A 58 24.97 -0.38 -10.03
C VAL A 58 24.53 -1.11 -8.76
N GLU A 59 23.25 -0.99 -8.39
CA GLU A 59 22.66 -1.82 -7.35
C GLU A 59 22.22 -3.16 -7.95
N ALA A 60 22.62 -4.26 -7.33
CA ALA A 60 22.30 -5.60 -7.73
C ALA A 60 21.41 -6.27 -6.68
N GLN A 61 20.32 -6.86 -7.16
CA GLN A 61 19.34 -7.59 -6.35
C GLN A 61 19.45 -9.08 -6.66
N LEU A 62 19.56 -9.89 -5.61
CA LEU A 62 19.66 -11.34 -5.70
C LEU A 62 18.37 -11.98 -5.21
N ASP A 63 17.74 -12.80 -6.05
CA ASP A 63 16.66 -13.70 -5.67
C ASP A 63 17.15 -15.15 -5.76
N ILE A 64 16.80 -15.97 -4.75
CA ILE A 64 17.13 -17.40 -4.70
C ILE A 64 15.85 -18.18 -4.46
N SER A 65 15.35 -18.82 -5.52
CA SER A 65 14.11 -19.58 -5.49
C SER A 65 14.22 -20.86 -6.31
N GLY A 66 13.53 -21.92 -5.86
CA GLY A 66 13.37 -23.14 -6.66
C GLY A 66 14.68 -23.84 -7.09
N GLY A 67 15.77 -23.70 -6.33
CA GLY A 67 17.06 -24.27 -6.71
C GLY A 67 17.82 -23.49 -7.79
N ARG A 68 17.43 -22.24 -8.04
CA ARG A 68 18.11 -21.30 -8.93
C ARG A 68 18.39 -19.98 -8.21
N PHE A 69 19.28 -19.18 -8.77
CA PHE A 69 19.39 -17.76 -8.44
C PHE A 69 19.08 -16.93 -9.67
N THR A 70 18.60 -15.71 -9.44
CA THR A 70 18.42 -14.65 -10.43
C THR A 70 19.05 -13.38 -9.85
N LEU A 71 19.95 -12.78 -10.61
CA LEU A 71 20.55 -11.49 -10.32
C LEU A 71 19.98 -10.45 -11.29
N LEU A 72 19.37 -9.41 -10.74
CA LEU A 72 18.86 -8.26 -11.48
C LEU A 72 19.69 -7.03 -11.11
N LEU A 73 20.06 -6.24 -12.11
CA LEU A 73 20.73 -4.95 -11.91
C LEU A 73 19.71 -3.83 -12.03
N ASP A 74 19.84 -2.81 -11.21
CA ASP A 74 19.01 -1.61 -11.30
C ASP A 74 19.18 -0.94 -12.68
N ASP A 75 18.06 -0.54 -13.26
CA ASP A 75 17.98 0.00 -14.61
C ASP A 75 18.07 1.54 -14.66
N GLN A 76 18.27 2.17 -13.50
CA GLN A 76 18.33 3.61 -13.39
C GLN A 76 19.57 4.18 -14.12
N PRO A 77 19.39 5.16 -15.02
CA PRO A 77 20.49 5.84 -15.65
C PRO A 77 21.33 6.61 -14.64
N ARG A 78 22.65 6.43 -14.72
CA ARG A 78 23.62 7.15 -13.90
C ARG A 78 24.61 7.94 -14.75
N PRO A 79 25.10 9.10 -14.29
CA PRO A 79 26.13 9.84 -14.99
C PRO A 79 27.46 9.06 -15.02
N ILE A 80 28.17 9.13 -16.14
CA ILE A 80 29.51 8.54 -16.32
C ILE A 80 30.54 9.38 -15.59
N GLY A 81 31.27 8.77 -14.66
CA GLY A 81 32.29 9.45 -13.84
C GLY A 81 33.68 9.49 -14.50
N ARG A 82 34.61 10.23 -13.88
CA ARG A 82 36.04 10.25 -14.32
C ARG A 82 36.78 8.94 -14.04
N GLU A 83 36.29 8.14 -13.09
CA GLU A 83 36.89 6.87 -12.64
C GLU A 83 36.16 5.66 -13.22
N GLU A 84 35.35 5.84 -14.28
CA GLU A 84 34.45 4.80 -14.78
C GLU A 84 35.19 3.55 -15.24
N GLU A 85 36.35 3.69 -15.88
CA GLU A 85 37.14 2.56 -16.38
C GLU A 85 37.61 1.64 -15.24
N ALA A 86 38.09 2.21 -14.13
CA ALA A 86 38.50 1.43 -12.96
C ALA A 86 37.31 0.74 -12.28
N ARG A 87 36.14 1.38 -12.29
CA ARG A 87 34.91 0.78 -11.77
C ARG A 87 34.37 -0.31 -12.68
N GLU A 88 34.49 -0.16 -14.00
CA GLU A 88 34.14 -1.19 -14.98
C GLU A 88 34.99 -2.45 -14.76
N GLU A 89 36.30 -2.31 -14.58
CA GLU A 89 37.20 -3.44 -14.28
C GLU A 89 36.84 -4.12 -12.95
N ALA A 90 36.61 -3.33 -11.88
CA ALA A 90 36.20 -3.87 -10.58
C ALA A 90 34.82 -4.57 -10.63
N PHE A 91 33.88 -4.02 -11.41
CA PHE A 91 32.57 -4.62 -11.62
C PHE A 91 32.65 -5.96 -12.35
N LEU A 92 33.47 -6.03 -13.41
CA LEU A 92 33.72 -7.28 -14.13
C LEU A 92 34.37 -8.34 -13.24
N ALA A 93 35.34 -7.94 -12.40
CA ALA A 93 35.96 -8.83 -11.44
C ALA A 93 34.95 -9.37 -10.41
N ALA A 94 34.09 -8.51 -9.86
CA ALA A 94 33.06 -8.91 -8.91
C ALA A 94 31.99 -9.83 -9.53
N LEU A 95 31.59 -9.57 -10.78
CA LEU A 95 30.71 -10.49 -11.53
C LEU A 95 31.39 -11.85 -11.75
N GLN A 96 32.68 -11.88 -12.06
CA GLN A 96 33.43 -13.13 -12.21
C GLN A 96 33.52 -13.90 -10.88
N GLU A 97 33.74 -13.22 -9.76
CA GLU A 97 33.71 -13.84 -8.42
C GLU A 97 32.35 -14.48 -8.10
N LEU A 98 31.25 -13.83 -8.50
CA LEU A 98 29.90 -14.39 -8.37
C LEU A 98 29.77 -15.69 -9.17
N LEU A 99 30.28 -15.74 -10.41
CA LEU A 99 30.29 -16.95 -11.23
C LEU A 99 31.16 -18.05 -10.63
N ASP A 100 32.28 -17.70 -10.01
CA ASP A 100 33.20 -18.64 -9.37
C ASP A 100 32.60 -19.27 -8.10
N ALA A 101 31.65 -18.60 -7.45
CA ALA A 101 30.89 -19.14 -6.30
C ALA A 101 29.84 -20.20 -6.70
N LEU A 102 29.56 -20.36 -8.00
CA LEU A 102 28.58 -21.32 -8.50
C LEU A 102 29.13 -22.74 -8.57
N PRO A 103 28.26 -23.76 -8.39
CA PRO A 103 28.67 -25.15 -8.48
C PRO A 103 29.19 -25.48 -9.89
N ASP A 104 30.13 -26.44 -9.98
CA ASP A 104 30.74 -26.86 -11.25
C ASP A 104 29.73 -27.42 -12.27
N ARG A 105 28.51 -27.78 -11.83
CA ARG A 105 27.45 -28.34 -12.64
C ARG A 105 26.28 -27.37 -12.75
N GLY A 106 25.96 -26.99 -13.98
CA GLY A 106 24.79 -26.19 -14.32
C GLY A 106 25.08 -25.25 -15.48
N VAL A 107 24.01 -24.67 -16.03
CA VAL A 107 24.10 -23.66 -17.08
C VAL A 107 23.76 -22.32 -16.45
N VAL A 108 24.63 -21.33 -16.67
CA VAL A 108 24.41 -19.94 -16.31
C VAL A 108 24.02 -19.21 -17.58
N GLU A 109 22.91 -18.50 -17.54
CA GLU A 109 22.39 -17.72 -18.66
C GLU A 109 22.47 -16.24 -18.30
N SER A 110 22.97 -15.43 -19.24
CA SER A 110 23.12 -14.00 -19.06
C SER A 110 22.50 -13.26 -20.23
N THR A 111 21.58 -12.36 -19.89
CA THR A 111 21.10 -11.30 -20.78
C THR A 111 21.59 -9.93 -20.31
N LEU A 112 22.47 -9.90 -19.30
CA LEU A 112 22.99 -8.67 -18.73
C LEU A 112 23.70 -7.84 -19.78
N ARG A 113 23.30 -6.58 -19.86
CA ARG A 113 23.87 -5.59 -20.77
C ARG A 113 24.11 -4.27 -20.03
N CYS A 114 25.21 -3.61 -20.37
CA CYS A 114 25.47 -2.22 -20.00
C CYS A 114 25.41 -1.36 -21.26
N THR A 115 24.67 -0.26 -21.20
CA THR A 115 24.59 0.72 -22.29
C THR A 115 25.11 2.05 -21.78
N ALA A 116 26.21 2.52 -22.35
CA ALA A 116 26.78 3.83 -22.07
C ALA A 116 26.57 4.77 -23.27
N ILE A 117 25.98 5.95 -23.04
CA ILE A 117 25.73 6.99 -24.02
C ILE A 117 26.61 8.18 -23.68
N ASP A 118 27.57 8.50 -24.54
CA ASP A 118 28.48 9.65 -24.38
C ASP A 118 28.79 10.30 -25.73
N GLY A 119 28.75 11.63 -25.78
CA GLY A 119 29.08 12.40 -26.98
C GLY A 119 28.29 12.01 -28.24
N GLY A 120 27.04 11.54 -28.08
CA GLY A 120 26.20 11.06 -29.20
C GLY A 120 26.53 9.65 -29.70
N ARG A 121 27.41 8.92 -29.02
CA ARG A 121 27.72 7.51 -29.29
C ARG A 121 27.18 6.63 -28.18
N VAL A 122 26.82 5.42 -28.56
CA VAL A 122 26.36 4.37 -27.66
C VAL A 122 27.39 3.25 -27.68
N ARG A 123 27.94 2.89 -26.52
CA ARG A 123 28.72 1.68 -26.28
C ARG A 123 27.82 0.70 -25.53
N GLU A 124 27.52 -0.42 -26.16
CA GLU A 124 26.76 -1.51 -25.56
C GLU A 124 27.72 -2.66 -25.25
N VAL A 125 27.69 -3.15 -24.03
CA VAL A 125 28.47 -4.30 -23.58
C VAL A 125 27.50 -5.39 -23.14
N LEU A 126 27.51 -6.54 -23.81
CA LEU A 126 26.80 -7.74 -23.40
C LEU A 126 27.73 -8.61 -22.54
N PHE A 127 27.31 -8.94 -21.32
CA PHE A 127 28.09 -9.78 -20.42
C PHE A 127 27.74 -11.25 -20.65
N ALA A 128 28.24 -11.84 -21.74
CA ALA A 128 27.98 -13.24 -22.05
C ALA A 128 28.70 -14.17 -21.06
N VAL A 129 28.10 -15.31 -20.76
CA VAL A 129 28.72 -16.34 -19.90
C VAL A 129 28.93 -17.59 -20.73
N ASP A 130 30.18 -18.05 -20.81
CA ASP A 130 30.54 -19.33 -21.42
C ASP A 130 31.11 -20.25 -20.33
N GLY A 131 30.32 -21.26 -19.94
CA GLY A 131 30.56 -22.05 -18.75
C GLY A 131 30.48 -21.19 -17.48
N ARG A 132 31.64 -20.85 -16.90
CA ARG A 132 31.76 -19.95 -15.74
C ARG A 132 32.62 -18.73 -16.02
N LYS A 133 32.96 -18.47 -17.28
CA LYS A 133 33.77 -17.31 -17.65
C LYS A 133 32.88 -16.20 -18.19
N LEU A 134 33.03 -15.02 -17.61
CA LEU A 134 32.43 -13.81 -18.11
C LEU A 134 33.20 -13.34 -19.36
N ASN A 135 32.49 -13.21 -20.47
CA ASN A 135 33.02 -12.76 -21.75
C ASN A 135 32.28 -11.48 -22.16
N PRO A 136 32.78 -10.29 -21.79
CA PRO A 136 32.16 -9.03 -22.19
C PRO A 136 32.34 -8.82 -23.71
N LEU A 137 31.23 -8.63 -24.42
CA LEU A 137 31.20 -8.36 -25.86
C LEU A 137 30.71 -6.93 -26.09
N ALA A 138 31.61 -6.07 -26.58
CA ALA A 138 31.30 -4.67 -26.81
C ALA A 138 30.98 -4.37 -28.27
N ARG A 139 30.00 -3.50 -28.50
CA ARG A 139 29.76 -2.84 -29.79
C ARG A 139 29.53 -1.35 -29.61
N THR A 140 29.87 -0.56 -30.62
CA THR A 140 29.65 0.89 -30.62
C THR A 140 28.81 1.27 -31.84
N ARG A 141 27.87 2.20 -31.65
CA ARG A 141 27.01 2.76 -32.71
C ARG A 141 26.65 4.20 -32.38
N ASP A 142 26.09 4.92 -33.35
CA ASP A 142 25.53 6.25 -33.10
C ASP A 142 24.25 6.15 -32.26
N ALA A 143 24.02 7.16 -31.41
CA ALA A 143 22.81 7.27 -30.60
C ALA A 143 21.59 7.58 -31.45
N ASN A 144 20.50 6.88 -31.16
CA ASN A 144 19.20 7.12 -31.77
C ASN A 144 18.25 7.81 -30.78
N ALA A 145 17.05 8.16 -31.24
CA ALA A 145 16.06 8.85 -30.41
C ALA A 145 15.55 8.01 -29.22
N GLU A 146 15.61 6.68 -29.29
CA GLU A 146 15.20 5.78 -28.21
C GLU A 146 16.22 5.76 -27.08
N ASP A 147 17.52 5.74 -27.41
CA ASP A 147 18.60 5.83 -26.44
C ASP A 147 18.49 7.11 -25.60
N LEU A 148 18.21 8.24 -26.27
CA LEU A 148 18.07 9.54 -25.62
C LEU A 148 16.80 9.68 -24.76
N ARG A 149 15.78 8.83 -24.94
CA ARG A 149 14.57 8.83 -24.08
C ARG A 149 14.84 8.24 -22.70
N ARG A 150 15.82 7.34 -22.59
CA ARG A 150 16.20 6.73 -21.31
C ARG A 150 17.02 7.68 -20.44
N ILE A 151 17.60 8.73 -21.01
CA ILE A 151 18.39 9.70 -20.24
C ILE A 151 17.43 10.55 -19.39
N PRO A 152 17.69 10.70 -18.07
CA PRO A 152 16.88 11.55 -17.21
C PRO A 152 16.91 12.95 -17.80
N ARG A 153 15.75 13.41 -18.28
CA ARG A 153 15.63 14.81 -18.64
C ARG A 153 15.71 15.58 -17.34
N PRO A 154 16.51 16.66 -17.26
CA PRO A 154 16.36 17.58 -16.15
C PRO A 154 14.86 17.92 -16.11
N LEU A 155 14.24 17.67 -14.95
CA LEU A 155 12.90 18.17 -14.68
C LEU A 155 12.94 19.65 -15.10
N PRO A 156 11.96 20.15 -15.89
CA PRO A 156 11.91 21.58 -16.16
C PRO A 156 12.00 22.26 -14.81
N ASP A 157 13.05 23.07 -14.60
CA ASP A 157 13.45 23.65 -13.30
C ASP A 157 12.19 23.81 -12.46
N SER A 158 12.06 22.94 -11.45
CA SER A 158 10.85 22.80 -10.63
C SER A 158 10.28 24.19 -10.39
N ALA A 159 9.11 24.48 -10.96
CA ALA A 159 8.52 25.82 -11.06
C ALA A 159 8.94 26.65 -9.86
N ASP A 160 9.88 27.58 -10.07
CA ASP A 160 10.63 28.22 -8.99
C ASP A 160 9.63 28.92 -8.06
N LEU A 161 9.26 28.25 -6.96
CA LEU A 161 8.30 28.75 -5.98
C LEU A 161 8.82 30.05 -5.33
N ARG A 162 10.11 30.37 -5.51
CA ARG A 162 10.75 31.62 -5.09
C ARG A 162 10.23 32.83 -5.87
N GLY A 163 9.60 32.64 -7.04
CA GLY A 163 8.98 33.71 -7.83
C GLY A 163 7.49 33.95 -7.55
N LEU A 164 6.85 33.11 -6.73
CA LEU A 164 5.44 33.32 -6.36
C LEU A 164 5.34 34.45 -5.32
N PRO A 165 4.66 35.56 -5.62
CA PRO A 165 4.47 36.62 -4.63
C PRO A 165 3.77 36.04 -3.40
N LEU A 166 4.27 36.37 -2.21
CA LEU A 166 3.86 35.79 -0.93
C LEU A 166 2.33 35.71 -0.76
N ALA A 167 1.61 36.72 -1.26
CA ALA A 167 0.15 36.76 -1.29
C ALA A 167 -0.50 35.59 -2.05
N LYS A 168 0.06 35.18 -3.19
CA LYS A 168 -0.44 34.02 -3.96
C LYS A 168 -0.09 32.71 -3.27
N ALA A 169 1.08 32.60 -2.64
CA ALA A 169 1.44 31.43 -1.85
C ALA A 169 0.46 31.24 -0.66
N PHE A 170 0.14 32.32 0.06
CA PHE A 170 -0.88 32.29 1.11
C PHE A 170 -2.26 31.90 0.58
N ALA A 171 -2.67 32.41 -0.59
CA ALA A 171 -3.95 32.05 -1.19
C ALA A 171 -4.01 30.54 -1.54
N VAL A 172 -2.93 29.98 -2.08
CA VAL A 172 -2.85 28.54 -2.39
C VAL A 172 -2.89 27.71 -1.11
N VAL A 173 -2.13 28.08 -0.08
CA VAL A 173 -2.17 27.40 1.22
C VAL A 173 -3.56 27.48 1.84
N ALA A 174 -4.20 28.64 1.82
CA ALA A 174 -5.57 28.80 2.31
C ALA A 174 -6.56 27.92 1.54
N LEU A 175 -6.44 27.84 0.21
CA LEU A 175 -7.29 26.99 -0.61
C LEU A 175 -7.07 25.50 -0.31
N LEU A 176 -5.82 25.09 -0.11
CA LEU A 176 -5.48 23.72 0.30
C LEU A 176 -6.04 23.38 1.69
N LEU A 177 -5.96 24.31 2.64
CA LEU A 177 -6.55 24.14 3.97
C LEU A 177 -8.08 24.05 3.91
N VAL A 178 -8.74 24.85 3.07
CA VAL A 178 -10.19 24.76 2.84
C VAL A 178 -10.55 23.42 2.20
N ALA A 179 -9.81 22.98 1.18
CA ALA A 179 -10.05 21.68 0.53
C ALA A 179 -9.82 20.52 1.51
N ALA A 180 -8.76 20.57 2.33
CA ALA A 180 -8.48 19.58 3.37
C ALA A 180 -9.57 19.58 4.45
N GLY A 181 -9.99 20.75 4.93
CA GLY A 181 -11.08 20.90 5.90
C GLY A 181 -12.40 20.36 5.36
N PHE A 182 -12.73 20.67 4.10
CA PHE A 182 -13.92 20.14 3.44
C PHE A 182 -13.87 18.62 3.26
N SER A 183 -12.70 18.08 2.89
CA SER A 183 -12.49 16.62 2.79
C SER A 183 -12.60 15.92 4.15
N ALA A 184 -12.02 16.51 5.20
CA ALA A 184 -12.12 16.02 6.58
C ALA A 184 -13.57 16.06 7.10
N TRP A 185 -14.33 17.09 6.73
CA TRP A 185 -15.76 17.19 7.05
C TRP A 185 -16.59 16.14 6.30
N ARG A 186 -16.41 16.01 4.98
CA ARG A 186 -17.13 15.03 4.15
C ARG A 186 -16.83 13.58 4.54
N SER A 187 -15.62 13.28 5.01
CA SER A 187 -15.25 11.94 5.48
C SER A 187 -15.77 11.61 6.89
N GLY A 188 -16.43 12.55 7.57
CA GLY A 188 -16.92 12.37 8.95
C GLY A 188 -15.79 12.38 9.99
N TRP A 189 -14.59 12.84 9.64
CA TRP A 189 -13.46 12.88 10.57
C TRP A 189 -13.66 13.91 11.68
N VAL A 190 -14.32 15.03 11.35
CA VAL A 190 -14.73 16.05 12.33
C VAL A 190 -15.70 15.44 13.36
N ASP A 191 -16.68 14.65 12.92
CA ASP A 191 -17.63 13.99 13.81
C ASP A 191 -16.93 13.03 14.79
N ARG A 192 -15.91 12.29 14.31
CA ARG A 192 -15.13 11.35 15.12
C ARG A 192 -14.29 12.05 16.20
N LEU A 193 -13.72 13.20 15.87
CA LEU A 193 -12.95 14.01 16.82
C LEU A 193 -13.85 14.67 17.87
N LEU A 194 -15.02 15.17 17.45
CA LEU A 194 -15.96 15.87 18.32
C LEU A 194 -16.97 14.93 19.00
N ALA A 195 -16.87 13.61 18.79
CA ALA A 195 -17.69 12.64 19.49
C ALA A 195 -17.49 12.75 21.02
N PRO A 196 -18.54 12.55 21.83
CA PRO A 196 -18.45 12.57 23.30
C PRO A 196 -17.43 11.58 23.86
N ALA A 197 -16.93 11.83 25.07
CA ALA A 197 -16.10 10.84 25.78
C ALA A 197 -16.94 9.60 26.14
N GLU A 198 -16.30 8.43 26.21
CA GLU A 198 -16.94 7.15 26.54
C GLU A 198 -17.67 7.16 27.90
N THR A 199 -17.17 7.95 28.85
CA THR A 199 -17.78 8.13 30.17
C THR A 199 -19.11 8.90 30.14
N GLU A 200 -19.38 9.63 29.05
CA GLU A 200 -20.63 10.38 28.85
C GLU A 200 -21.70 9.54 28.13
N LEU A 201 -21.35 8.36 27.59
CA LEU A 201 -22.32 7.47 26.95
C LEU A 201 -23.07 6.64 27.99
N SER A 202 -24.39 6.65 27.86
CA SER A 202 -25.23 5.65 28.53
C SER A 202 -25.09 4.31 27.82
N ARG A 203 -25.05 3.22 28.59
CA ARG A 203 -24.98 1.85 28.08
C ARG A 203 -26.37 1.25 28.21
N ASP A 204 -27.06 1.08 27.08
CA ASP A 204 -28.45 0.62 27.04
C ASP A 204 -28.52 -0.79 26.45
N ALA A 205 -28.59 -1.80 27.31
CA ALA A 205 -28.73 -3.18 26.86
C ALA A 205 -30.14 -3.49 26.34
N GLY A 206 -31.15 -2.63 26.57
CA GLY A 206 -32.53 -2.87 26.16
C GLY A 206 -33.03 -4.26 26.56
N ASP A 207 -33.55 -5.01 25.58
CA ASP A 207 -34.03 -6.38 25.76
C ASP A 207 -32.95 -7.39 26.17
N PHE A 208 -31.67 -7.02 26.06
CA PHE A 208 -30.53 -7.82 26.48
C PHE A 208 -30.08 -7.52 27.92
N GLU A 209 -30.80 -6.70 28.67
CA GLU A 209 -30.48 -6.36 30.06
C GLU A 209 -30.33 -7.63 30.93
N GLY A 210 -29.17 -7.74 31.58
CA GLY A 210 -28.75 -8.90 32.38
C GLY A 210 -28.20 -10.07 31.56
N LEU A 211 -28.55 -10.19 30.27
CA LEU A 211 -28.03 -11.23 29.38
C LEU A 211 -26.62 -10.91 28.90
N LEU A 212 -26.37 -9.65 28.53
CA LEU A 212 -25.09 -9.18 28.02
C LEU A 212 -24.60 -7.98 28.83
N SER A 213 -23.29 -7.90 29.02
CA SER A 213 -22.61 -6.71 29.53
C SER A 213 -21.95 -5.97 28.38
N ILE A 214 -22.08 -4.65 28.37
CA ILE A 214 -21.53 -3.78 27.33
C ILE A 214 -20.43 -2.94 27.98
N ASP A 215 -19.23 -2.99 27.42
CA ASP A 215 -18.19 -2.03 27.71
C ASP A 215 -17.84 -1.22 26.47
N VAL A 216 -17.54 0.06 26.67
CA VAL A 216 -17.33 1.00 25.57
C VAL A 216 -16.09 1.81 25.87
N ASP A 217 -15.09 1.68 25.00
CA ASP A 217 -13.85 2.45 25.04
C ASP A 217 -13.76 3.35 23.80
N ARG A 218 -13.04 4.47 23.93
CA ARG A 218 -12.80 5.37 22.81
C ARG A 218 -11.36 5.27 22.31
N VAL A 219 -11.20 4.83 21.05
CA VAL A 219 -9.89 4.64 20.42
C VAL A 219 -9.83 5.37 19.08
N TRP A 220 -9.07 6.48 19.06
CA TRP A 220 -8.83 7.32 17.88
C TRP A 220 -10.13 7.77 17.17
N GLY A 221 -11.09 8.29 17.94
CA GLY A 221 -12.36 8.80 17.40
C GLY A 221 -13.35 7.71 16.96
N ASN A 222 -13.11 6.46 17.35
CA ASN A 222 -14.07 5.37 17.20
C ASN A 222 -14.41 4.82 18.59
N TYR A 223 -15.59 4.25 18.74
CA TYR A 223 -15.97 3.49 19.91
C TYR A 223 -15.69 2.01 19.67
N GLU A 224 -14.91 1.43 20.55
CA GLU A 224 -14.67 0.00 20.62
C GLU A 224 -15.62 -0.56 21.67
N VAL A 225 -16.57 -1.37 21.21
CA VAL A 225 -17.62 -1.94 22.05
C VAL A 225 -17.30 -3.40 22.28
N THR A 226 -17.13 -3.76 23.54
CA THR A 226 -16.87 -5.13 23.98
C THR A 226 -18.12 -5.69 24.64
N LEU A 227 -18.61 -6.81 24.11
CA LEU A 227 -19.72 -7.55 24.69
C LEU A 227 -19.21 -8.79 25.40
N THR A 228 -19.68 -8.99 26.63
CA THR A 228 -19.39 -10.17 27.43
C THR A 228 -20.67 -10.77 28.02
N ARG A 229 -20.57 -11.99 28.55
CA ARG A 229 -21.69 -12.63 29.24
C ARG A 229 -22.14 -11.79 30.43
N GLY A 230 -23.43 -11.47 30.49
CA GLY A 230 -24.05 -10.82 31.63
C GLY A 230 -24.34 -11.81 32.78
N PRO A 231 -24.76 -11.32 33.95
CA PRO A 231 -25.03 -12.16 35.13
C PRO A 231 -26.18 -13.16 34.93
N SER A 232 -27.06 -12.94 33.94
CA SER A 232 -28.18 -13.80 33.59
C SER A 232 -27.99 -14.52 32.26
N TYR A 233 -26.75 -14.64 31.77
CA TYR A 233 -26.46 -15.38 30.54
C TYR A 233 -26.88 -16.86 30.71
N PRO A 234 -27.69 -17.43 29.79
CA PRO A 234 -28.16 -18.81 29.92
C PRO A 234 -27.01 -19.82 29.79
N ALA A 235 -26.84 -20.69 30.78
CA ALA A 235 -25.83 -21.74 30.75
C ALA A 235 -26.27 -23.00 29.99
N ASP A 236 -27.59 -23.26 29.93
CA ASP A 236 -28.16 -24.45 29.32
C ASP A 236 -29.59 -24.21 28.77
N ALA A 237 -30.15 -25.21 28.10
CA ALA A 237 -31.47 -25.14 27.48
C ALA A 237 -32.64 -25.02 28.47
N GLU A 238 -32.46 -25.36 29.74
CA GLU A 238 -33.47 -25.17 30.78
C GLU A 238 -33.49 -23.71 31.25
N ALA A 239 -32.31 -23.11 31.43
CA ALA A 239 -32.16 -21.69 31.69
C ALA A 239 -32.74 -20.83 30.56
N VAL A 240 -32.54 -21.20 29.29
CA VAL A 240 -33.15 -20.52 28.13
C VAL A 240 -34.68 -20.54 28.23
N ARG A 241 -35.29 -21.71 28.47
CA ARG A 241 -36.75 -21.83 28.59
C ARG A 241 -37.30 -21.00 29.75
N THR A 242 -36.64 -21.08 30.91
CA THR A 242 -37.02 -20.31 32.10
C THR A 242 -36.96 -18.80 31.84
N LEU A 243 -35.89 -18.33 31.20
CA LEU A 243 -35.74 -16.91 30.83
C LEU A 243 -36.78 -16.48 29.79
N GLU A 244 -37.10 -17.32 28.80
CA GLU A 244 -38.16 -17.02 27.83
C GLU A 244 -39.54 -16.92 28.49
N GLU A 245 -39.89 -17.85 29.37
CA GLU A 245 -41.18 -17.89 30.06
C GLU A 245 -41.35 -16.72 31.04
N ALA A 246 -40.25 -16.23 31.62
CA ALA A 246 -40.24 -15.07 32.50
C ALA A 246 -40.47 -13.74 31.76
N ARG A 247 -40.34 -13.69 30.43
CA ARG A 247 -40.46 -12.46 29.63
C ARG A 247 -41.83 -12.41 28.94
N ASN A 248 -42.56 -11.32 29.18
CA ASN A 248 -43.90 -11.11 28.60
C ASN A 248 -43.87 -10.50 27.19
N ASP A 249 -42.73 -9.95 26.76
CA ASP A 249 -42.58 -9.27 25.48
C ASP A 249 -41.89 -10.16 24.42
N LEU A 250 -42.31 -10.02 23.16
CA LEU A 250 -41.81 -10.83 22.05
C LEU A 250 -40.36 -10.48 21.67
N ALA A 251 -39.97 -9.21 21.75
CA ALA A 251 -38.59 -8.78 21.48
C ALA A 251 -37.64 -9.28 22.59
N ALA A 252 -38.05 -9.15 23.86
CA ALA A 252 -37.30 -9.72 24.98
C ALA A 252 -37.08 -11.24 24.87
N ARG A 253 -38.10 -12.00 24.42
CA ARG A 253 -37.95 -13.44 24.16
C ARG A 253 -37.04 -13.73 22.97
N ALA A 254 -37.11 -12.92 21.91
CA ALA A 254 -36.22 -13.04 20.76
C ALA A 254 -34.76 -12.71 21.12
N ALA A 255 -34.52 -11.78 22.06
CA ALA A 255 -33.19 -11.47 22.58
C ALA A 255 -32.59 -12.67 23.32
N VAL A 256 -33.38 -13.35 24.17
CA VAL A 256 -32.94 -14.59 24.84
C VAL A 256 -32.53 -15.66 23.81
N ARG A 257 -33.32 -15.87 22.76
CA ARG A 257 -32.99 -16.81 21.68
C ARG A 257 -31.73 -16.43 20.93
N ALA A 258 -31.60 -15.15 20.54
CA ALA A 258 -30.43 -14.66 19.85
C ALA A 258 -29.15 -14.88 20.68
N VAL A 259 -29.20 -14.69 22.00
CA VAL A 259 -28.07 -14.97 22.89
C VAL A 259 -27.79 -16.47 23.00
N ALA A 260 -28.83 -17.29 23.21
CA ALA A 260 -28.71 -18.74 23.38
C ALA A 260 -28.16 -19.45 22.12
N ASP A 261 -28.58 -18.98 20.94
CA ASP A 261 -28.19 -19.56 19.66
C ASP A 261 -26.90 -18.96 19.10
N GLY A 262 -26.30 -17.97 19.78
CA GLY A 262 -25.13 -17.25 19.26
C GLY A 262 -25.44 -16.43 18.01
N GLY A 263 -26.70 -15.99 17.88
CA GLY A 263 -27.25 -15.26 16.76
C GLY A 263 -26.62 -13.89 16.54
N ARG A 264 -27.08 -13.21 15.49
CA ARG A 264 -26.64 -11.87 15.13
C ARG A 264 -27.51 -10.81 15.81
N ILE A 265 -26.85 -9.81 16.39
CA ILE A 265 -27.48 -8.60 16.94
C ILE A 265 -26.78 -7.36 16.38
N TYR A 266 -27.30 -6.18 16.67
CA TYR A 266 -26.73 -4.91 16.26
C TYR A 266 -26.27 -4.13 17.49
N VAL A 267 -25.04 -3.63 17.45
CA VAL A 267 -24.56 -2.58 18.34
C VAL A 267 -24.83 -1.25 17.66
N GLN A 268 -25.53 -0.35 18.32
CA GLN A 268 -26.00 0.91 17.76
C GLN A 268 -25.50 2.09 18.58
N LEU A 269 -25.08 3.17 17.92
CA LEU A 269 -24.87 4.47 18.54
C LEU A 269 -26.12 5.32 18.28
N VAL A 270 -26.74 5.78 19.36
CA VAL A 270 -28.02 6.48 19.32
C VAL A 270 -27.87 7.88 19.90
N ASP A 271 -28.55 8.86 19.32
CA ASP A 271 -28.58 10.24 19.81
C ASP A 271 -29.61 10.45 20.95
N GLY A 272 -29.84 11.72 21.32
CA GLY A 272 -30.81 12.08 22.36
C GLY A 272 -32.27 11.93 21.95
N ASP A 273 -32.56 11.86 20.65
CA ASP A 273 -33.91 11.73 20.09
C ASP A 273 -34.25 10.27 19.75
N GLY A 274 -33.28 9.37 19.88
CA GLY A 274 -33.44 7.95 19.56
C GLY A 274 -33.07 7.59 18.12
N GLU A 275 -32.48 8.50 17.33
CA GLU A 275 -32.02 8.21 15.97
C GLU A 275 -30.70 7.42 16.01
N VAL A 276 -30.63 6.36 15.19
CA VAL A 276 -29.42 5.55 15.04
C VAL A 276 -28.43 6.27 14.12
N LEU A 277 -27.30 6.70 14.68
CA LEU A 277 -26.25 7.44 13.98
C LEU A 277 -25.19 6.54 13.34
N ALA A 278 -24.98 5.35 13.93
CA ALA A 278 -24.11 4.31 13.42
C ALA A 278 -24.55 2.96 14.00
N GLU A 279 -24.30 1.88 13.27
CA GLU A 279 -24.54 0.53 13.77
C GLU A 279 -23.59 -0.48 13.11
N GLU A 280 -23.34 -1.59 13.80
CA GLU A 280 -22.55 -2.70 13.27
C GLU A 280 -23.17 -4.03 13.72
N PRO A 281 -23.38 -5.00 12.80
CA PRO A 281 -23.86 -6.32 13.16
C PRO A 281 -22.75 -7.15 13.82
N VAL A 282 -23.08 -7.81 14.93
CA VAL A 282 -22.16 -8.68 15.66
C VAL A 282 -22.79 -10.06 15.88
N GLY A 283 -21.99 -11.12 15.72
CA GLY A 283 -22.41 -12.49 16.03
C GLY A 283 -21.99 -12.88 17.44
N LEU A 284 -22.86 -13.56 18.17
CA LEU A 284 -22.62 -13.95 19.57
C LEU A 284 -22.04 -15.36 19.74
N ALA A 285 -21.74 -16.07 18.66
CA ALA A 285 -21.27 -17.46 18.69
C ALA A 285 -20.02 -17.67 19.57
N ALA A 286 -19.09 -16.71 19.59
CA ALA A 286 -17.90 -16.76 20.44
C ALA A 286 -18.25 -16.83 21.94
N LEU A 287 -19.36 -16.20 22.34
CA LEU A 287 -19.85 -16.23 23.71
C LEU A 287 -20.48 -17.56 24.07
N LEU A 288 -20.74 -18.50 23.15
CA LEU A 288 -21.29 -19.82 23.51
C LEU A 288 -20.20 -20.77 23.99
N THR A 289 -19.05 -20.73 23.32
CA THR A 289 -17.96 -21.70 23.54
C THR A 289 -17.09 -21.34 24.73
N ASP A 290 -16.97 -20.06 25.07
CA ASP A 290 -16.06 -19.57 26.10
C ASP A 290 -16.82 -18.68 27.11
N PRO A 291 -16.86 -19.05 28.41
CA PRO A 291 -17.39 -18.21 29.48
C PRO A 291 -16.71 -16.83 29.61
N GLU A 292 -15.42 -16.75 29.27
CA GLU A 292 -14.64 -15.50 29.26
C GLU A 292 -14.56 -14.89 27.85
N GLY A 293 -15.27 -15.49 26.89
CA GLY A 293 -15.34 -15.02 25.52
C GLY A 293 -15.79 -13.57 25.44
N LYS A 294 -15.22 -12.85 24.48
CA LYS A 294 -15.55 -11.46 24.18
C LYS A 294 -15.94 -11.32 22.72
N VAL A 295 -16.89 -10.43 22.45
CA VAL A 295 -17.22 -10.00 21.09
C VAL A 295 -16.93 -8.53 20.99
N GLU A 296 -15.95 -8.18 20.17
CA GLU A 296 -15.50 -6.81 19.98
C GLU A 296 -15.99 -6.28 18.64
N THR A 297 -16.42 -5.03 18.63
CA THR A 297 -16.80 -4.32 17.41
C THR A 297 -16.41 -2.86 17.48
N ARG A 298 -16.26 -2.24 16.31
CA ARG A 298 -15.81 -0.85 16.20
C ARG A 298 -16.83 -0.01 15.46
N LEU A 299 -17.36 1.00 16.13
CA LEU A 299 -18.27 1.97 15.53
C LEU A 299 -17.59 3.33 15.35
N PRO A 300 -17.78 4.01 14.21
CA PRO A 300 -17.25 5.35 14.03
C PRO A 300 -17.94 6.32 15.00
N GLY A 301 -17.15 7.08 15.76
CA GLY A 301 -17.69 8.10 16.65
C GLY A 301 -18.48 9.14 15.85
N ARG A 302 -19.62 9.56 16.38
CA ARG A 302 -20.48 10.59 15.80
C ARG A 302 -20.73 11.70 16.80
N MET A 303 -20.80 12.93 16.32
CA MET A 303 -21.23 14.06 17.15
C MET A 303 -22.69 13.85 17.55
N GLY A 304 -23.02 14.10 18.82
CA GLY A 304 -24.39 13.99 19.33
C GLY A 304 -24.82 12.62 19.83
N VAL A 305 -23.96 11.60 19.75
CA VAL A 305 -24.23 10.28 20.37
C VAL A 305 -24.47 10.45 21.88
N ARG A 306 -25.48 9.76 22.40
CA ARG A 306 -25.83 9.75 23.82
C ARG A 306 -25.79 8.36 24.43
N SER A 307 -26.02 7.32 23.64
CA SER A 307 -25.97 5.95 24.14
C SER A 307 -25.40 4.96 23.13
N ALA A 308 -24.80 3.91 23.67
CA ALA A 308 -24.53 2.67 22.95
C ALA A 308 -25.65 1.67 23.31
N ARG A 309 -26.41 1.22 22.32
CA ARG A 309 -27.58 0.36 22.47
C ARG A 309 -27.40 -0.98 21.78
N LEU A 310 -27.94 -2.05 22.36
CA LEU A 310 -28.11 -3.34 21.67
C LEU A 310 -29.51 -3.48 21.06
N SER A 311 -29.60 -4.03 19.86
CA SER A 311 -30.87 -4.25 19.14
C SER A 311 -30.86 -5.56 18.36
N LEU A 312 -32.03 -6.17 18.20
CA LEU A 312 -32.22 -7.32 17.32
C LEU A 312 -32.28 -6.94 15.83
N THR A 313 -32.59 -5.67 15.54
CA THR A 313 -32.84 -5.20 14.17
C THR A 313 -32.00 -3.97 13.85
N SER A 314 -31.63 -3.85 12.58
CA SER A 314 -31.05 -2.63 12.02
C SER A 314 -32.03 -1.46 12.20
N GLY A 315 -31.52 -0.33 12.69
CA GLY A 315 -32.25 0.92 12.83
C GLY A 315 -31.81 1.98 11.84
N LEU A 316 -30.74 1.73 11.07
CA LEU A 316 -30.30 2.63 10.01
C LEU A 316 -31.32 2.57 8.86
N LYS A 317 -31.98 3.70 8.57
CA LYS A 317 -32.77 3.81 7.34
C LYS A 317 -31.80 3.75 6.17
N ASP A 318 -32.00 2.83 5.24
CA ASP A 318 -31.26 2.78 3.97
C ASP A 318 -31.28 4.18 3.34
N ARG A 319 -30.14 4.89 3.41
CA ARG A 319 -29.94 6.24 2.85
C ARG A 319 -29.21 6.16 1.53
#